data_AF-A0A925PJN3-F1
#
_entry.id   AF-A0A925PJN3-F1
#
_cell.length_a   1.000
_cell.length_b   1.000
_cell.length_c   1.000
_cell.angle_alpha   90.00
_cell.angle_beta   90.00
_cell.angle_gamma   90.00
#
_symmetry.space_group_name_H-M   'P 1'
#
loop_
_entity.id
_entity.type
_entity.pdbx_description
1 polymer ?
#
loop_
_entity_poly.entity_id
_entity_poly.type
_entity_poly.pdbx_seq_one_letter_code
_entity_poly.pdbx_strand_id
1 'polypeptide(L)'
;MMRLTCILLLLISVSAARGENPRDELKGVKQEIKAKKQLISKTRKVEAVVSTELREINRSLEEKESDLGRLDRDLKGVEFSLDRTGREIVRVSDEANSKKQEIERRLASLYKAGELGAVRMFFSSESFPQMAENIRYMRSILDNDKRIFAEYNLKIDELRKLKTDLERDAVKKERIKGGIAAKKQEIEQEKSKKASYLVKVRQDRSSYEKSLKELQANAARLQTMMVRLEALSRRKLASRHEKPGSRLKPLAELLPVPDRGFASQKGRMSMPARGEI
;
A
#
# COMPACT_ATOMS: atom_id res chain seq x y z
N MET A 1 -17.71 -18.48 -4.54
CA MET A 1 -19.01 -18.16 -5.17
C MET A 1 -18.94 -16.76 -5.75
N MET A 2 -19.52 -16.60 -6.94
CA MET A 2 -20.00 -15.34 -7.54
C MET A 2 -19.02 -14.50 -8.39
N ARG A 3 -19.23 -14.66 -9.71
CA ARG A 3 -19.21 -13.66 -10.80
C ARG A 3 -17.86 -13.01 -11.16
N LEU A 4 -17.28 -13.41 -12.31
CA LEU A 4 -16.78 -12.51 -13.37
C LEU A 4 -16.15 -13.32 -14.51
N THR A 5 -16.97 -13.99 -15.33
CA THR A 5 -16.51 -14.68 -16.55
C THR A 5 -17.50 -14.42 -17.68
N CYS A 6 -17.55 -13.17 -18.18
CA CYS A 6 -18.44 -12.80 -19.30
C CYS A 6 -17.88 -11.77 -20.30
N ILE A 7 -16.58 -11.46 -20.34
CA ILE A 7 -16.05 -10.46 -21.32
C ILE A 7 -14.92 -11.04 -22.19
N LEU A 8 -15.10 -12.27 -22.67
CA LEU A 8 -14.22 -12.86 -23.68
C LEU A 8 -15.06 -13.62 -24.72
N LEU A 9 -15.95 -12.91 -25.41
CA LEU A 9 -16.70 -13.47 -26.56
C LEU A 9 -17.30 -12.35 -27.44
N LEU A 10 -16.45 -11.45 -27.94
CA LEU A 10 -16.83 -10.54 -29.03
C LEU A 10 -15.72 -10.40 -30.09
N LEU A 11 -15.03 -11.52 -30.32
CA LEU A 11 -14.24 -11.75 -31.52
C LEU A 11 -14.91 -12.90 -32.25
N ILE A 12 -15.40 -12.60 -33.46
CA ILE A 12 -15.69 -13.48 -34.61
C ILE A 12 -17.06 -13.15 -35.21
N SER A 13 -17.00 -12.76 -36.49
CA SER A 13 -18.09 -12.61 -37.49
C SER A 13 -18.79 -11.26 -37.56
N VAL A 14 -18.28 -10.35 -38.40
CA VAL A 14 -19.04 -9.84 -39.56
C VAL A 14 -18.03 -9.43 -40.65
N SER A 15 -17.68 -10.37 -41.54
CA SER A 15 -17.24 -10.01 -42.89
C SER A 15 -18.49 -9.63 -43.68
N ALA A 16 -18.83 -8.34 -43.67
CA ALA A 16 -19.69 -7.74 -44.67
C ALA A 16 -18.86 -6.67 -45.36
N ALA A 17 -18.42 -6.97 -46.58
CA ALA A 17 -17.93 -5.97 -47.51
C ALA A 17 -19.07 -4.99 -47.85
N ARG A 18 -19.35 -4.05 -46.95
CA ARG A 18 -20.03 -2.81 -47.27
C ARG A 18 -18.97 -1.88 -47.81
N GLY A 19 -19.19 -1.33 -49.00
CA GLY A 19 -18.40 -0.21 -49.51
C GLY A 19 -18.64 1.02 -48.64
N GLU A 20 -18.02 1.09 -47.47
CA GLU A 20 -17.97 2.29 -46.66
C GLU A 20 -17.03 3.29 -47.34
N ASN A 21 -17.49 4.53 -47.44
CA ASN A 21 -16.76 5.58 -48.11
C ASN A 21 -15.48 5.85 -47.29
N PRO A 22 -14.26 5.84 -47.87
CA PRO A 22 -13.02 6.07 -47.12
C PRO A 22 -12.98 7.45 -46.40
N ARG A 23 -13.92 8.36 -46.71
CA ARG A 23 -14.16 9.62 -45.97
C ARG A 23 -14.76 9.39 -44.59
N ASP A 24 -15.66 8.43 -44.48
CA ASP A 24 -16.36 8.12 -43.23
C ASP A 24 -15.45 7.33 -42.29
N GLU A 25 -14.65 6.39 -42.79
CA GLU A 25 -13.61 5.70 -42.01
C GLU A 25 -12.59 6.70 -41.44
N LEU A 26 -12.07 7.61 -42.25
CA LEU A 26 -11.12 8.63 -41.80
C LEU A 26 -11.74 9.56 -40.74
N LYS A 27 -13.03 9.87 -40.87
CA LYS A 27 -13.77 10.70 -39.91
C LYS A 27 -13.95 9.96 -38.58
N GLY A 28 -14.25 8.66 -38.62
CA GLY A 28 -14.29 7.76 -37.46
C GLY A 28 -12.94 7.69 -36.74
N VAL A 29 -11.86 7.41 -37.47
CA VAL A 29 -10.49 7.39 -36.90
C VAL A 29 -10.09 8.74 -36.31
N LYS A 30 -10.47 9.87 -36.93
CA LYS A 30 -10.23 11.21 -36.36
C LYS A 30 -11.01 11.44 -35.06
N GLN A 31 -12.25 10.94 -34.97
CA GLN A 31 -13.03 10.98 -33.73
C GLN A 31 -12.40 10.11 -32.64
N GLU A 32 -11.95 8.89 -32.97
CA GLU A 32 -11.23 8.01 -32.04
C GLU A 32 -9.92 8.63 -31.56
N ILE A 33 -9.15 9.28 -32.43
CA ILE A 33 -7.94 10.03 -32.04
C ILE A 33 -8.31 11.15 -31.07
N LYS A 34 -9.39 11.89 -31.32
CA LYS A 34 -9.84 12.98 -30.44
C LYS A 34 -10.27 12.44 -29.07
N ALA A 35 -11.00 11.33 -29.05
CA ALA A 35 -11.40 10.63 -27.83
C ALA A 35 -10.18 10.09 -27.05
N LYS A 36 -9.21 9.46 -27.74
CA LYS A 36 -7.94 8.99 -27.12
C LYS A 36 -7.08 10.14 -26.62
N LYS A 37 -6.99 11.27 -27.33
CA LYS A 37 -6.30 12.49 -26.83
C LYS A 37 -6.98 13.05 -25.59
N GLN A 38 -8.32 13.06 -25.55
CA GLN A 38 -9.05 13.45 -24.34
C GLN A 38 -8.82 12.46 -23.19
N LEU A 39 -8.79 11.15 -23.47
CA LEU A 39 -8.43 10.14 -22.48
C LEU A 39 -7.03 10.39 -21.92
N ILE A 40 -6.01 10.59 -22.78
CA ILE A 40 -4.64 10.90 -22.36
C ILE A 40 -4.55 12.20 -21.54
N SER A 41 -5.30 13.24 -21.93
CA SER A 41 -5.37 14.47 -21.13
C SER A 41 -6.00 14.22 -19.76
N LYS A 42 -7.07 13.41 -19.68
CA LYS A 42 -7.64 12.98 -18.41
C LYS A 42 -6.64 12.14 -17.62
N THR A 43 -5.92 11.20 -18.25
CA THR A 43 -4.87 10.39 -17.63
C THR A 43 -3.73 11.26 -17.09
N ARG A 44 -3.34 12.35 -17.76
CA ARG A 44 -2.37 13.32 -17.22
C ARG A 44 -2.89 14.07 -15.99
N LYS A 45 -4.18 14.41 -15.95
CA LYS A 45 -4.79 14.99 -14.74
C LYS A 45 -4.86 13.95 -13.62
N VAL A 46 -5.18 12.69 -13.95
CA VAL A 46 -5.11 11.56 -13.02
C VAL A 46 -3.68 11.37 -12.52
N GLU A 47 -2.64 11.48 -13.36
CA GLU A 47 -1.23 11.45 -12.91
C GLU A 47 -0.90 12.58 -11.94
N ALA A 48 -1.45 13.78 -12.12
CA ALA A 48 -1.26 14.88 -11.18
C ALA A 48 -1.93 14.62 -9.82
N VAL A 49 -3.12 14.03 -9.82
CA VAL A 49 -3.82 13.59 -8.59
C VAL A 49 -3.13 12.38 -7.95
N VAL A 50 -2.63 11.44 -8.77
CA VAL A 50 -1.81 10.31 -8.32
C VAL A 50 -0.51 10.84 -7.71
N SER A 51 0.07 11.92 -8.22
CA SER A 51 1.24 12.57 -7.63
C SER A 51 0.94 13.18 -6.26
N THR A 52 -0.27 13.68 -6.02
CA THR A 52 -0.69 14.15 -4.69
C THR A 52 -0.94 12.97 -3.74
N GLU A 53 -1.69 11.94 -4.17
CA GLU A 53 -1.94 10.74 -3.37
C GLU A 53 -0.63 10.00 -3.02
N LEU A 54 0.32 9.91 -3.96
CA LEU A 54 1.63 9.33 -3.70
C LEU A 54 2.44 10.15 -2.70
N ARG A 55 2.31 11.48 -2.70
CA ARG A 55 2.95 12.34 -1.70
C ARG A 55 2.34 12.09 -0.32
N GLU A 56 1.02 11.95 -0.23
CA GLU A 56 0.33 11.61 1.01
C GLU A 56 0.74 10.23 1.52
N ILE A 57 0.81 9.22 0.65
CA ILE A 57 1.29 7.88 1.00
C ILE A 57 2.75 7.92 1.46
N ASN A 58 3.62 8.68 0.80
CA ASN A 58 5.02 8.82 1.22
C ASN A 58 5.13 9.46 2.59
N ARG A 59 4.39 10.55 2.83
CA ARG A 59 4.36 11.22 4.13
C ARG A 59 3.84 10.28 5.22
N SER A 60 2.76 9.55 4.95
CA SER A 60 2.21 8.54 5.85
C SER A 60 3.23 7.43 6.16
N LEU A 61 3.98 6.97 5.15
CA LEU A 61 5.07 6.00 5.35
C LEU A 61 6.20 6.57 6.20
N GLU A 62 6.65 7.80 5.94
CA GLU A 62 7.68 8.49 6.73
C GLU A 62 7.26 8.65 8.19
N GLU A 63 6.00 9.06 8.43
CA GLU A 63 5.42 9.15 9.77
C GLU A 63 5.40 7.78 10.46
N LYS A 64 4.97 6.72 9.77
CA LYS A 64 4.97 5.36 10.33
C LYS A 64 6.37 4.80 10.59
N GLU A 65 7.34 5.06 9.71
CA GLU A 65 8.73 4.64 9.88
C GLU A 65 9.40 5.40 11.04
N SER A 66 9.08 6.68 11.22
CA SER A 66 9.50 7.47 12.38
C SER A 66 8.92 6.91 13.68
N ASP A 67 7.63 6.59 13.70
CA ASP A 67 6.98 5.93 14.85
C ASP A 67 7.61 4.56 15.16
N LEU A 68 7.90 3.77 14.13
CA LEU A 68 8.61 2.50 14.29
C LEU A 68 9.98 2.71 14.96
N GLY A 69 10.73 3.72 14.51
CA GLY A 69 12.01 4.10 15.12
C GLY A 69 11.87 4.59 16.57
N ARG A 70 10.74 5.21 16.95
CA ARG A 70 10.43 5.54 18.34
C ARG A 70 10.18 4.27 19.16
N LEU A 71 9.35 3.37 18.67
CA LEU A 71 9.07 2.09 19.34
C LEU A 71 10.33 1.24 19.53
N ASP A 72 11.24 1.20 18.55
CA ASP A 72 12.52 0.49 18.66
C ASP A 72 13.43 1.11 19.74
N ARG A 73 13.43 2.45 19.89
CA ARG A 73 14.16 3.13 20.98
C ARG A 73 13.53 2.85 22.33
N ASP A 74 12.21 2.89 22.42
CA ASP A 74 11.48 2.56 23.65
C ASP A 74 11.72 1.11 24.07
N LEU A 75 11.77 0.18 23.10
CA LEU A 75 12.10 -1.22 23.35
C LEU A 75 13.49 -1.35 23.97
N LYS A 76 14.50 -0.73 23.37
CA LYS A 76 15.88 -0.73 23.90
C LYS A 76 15.94 -0.12 25.31
N GLY A 77 15.20 0.96 25.55
CA GLY A 77 15.12 1.58 26.87
C GLY A 77 14.52 0.64 27.93
N VAL A 78 13.45 -0.07 27.60
CA VAL A 78 12.83 -1.06 28.50
C VAL A 78 13.74 -2.27 28.71
N GLU A 79 14.44 -2.74 27.68
CA GLU A 79 15.41 -3.84 27.82
C GLU A 79 16.58 -3.47 28.74
N PHE A 80 17.08 -2.24 28.64
CA PHE A 80 18.09 -1.72 29.55
C PHE A 80 17.57 -1.61 31.00
N SER A 81 16.32 -1.17 31.17
CA SER A 81 15.65 -1.12 32.49
C SER A 81 15.55 -2.52 33.11
N LEU A 82 15.08 -3.51 32.34
CA LEU A 82 14.96 -4.90 32.79
C LEU A 82 16.29 -5.49 33.23
N ASP A 83 17.34 -5.27 32.45
CA ASP A 83 18.69 -5.75 32.75
C ASP A 83 19.27 -5.08 34.02
N ARG A 84 19.05 -3.76 34.18
CA ARG A 84 19.42 -3.04 35.40
C ARG A 84 18.65 -3.56 36.62
N THR A 85 17.33 -3.69 36.53
CA THR A 85 16.47 -4.20 37.61
C THR A 85 16.83 -5.64 37.95
N GLY A 86 17.16 -6.47 36.96
CA GLY A 86 17.64 -7.84 37.18
C GLY A 86 18.93 -7.89 38.00
N ARG A 87 19.93 -7.06 37.66
CA ARG A 87 21.15 -6.94 38.46
C ARG A 87 20.88 -6.45 39.88
N GLU A 88 19.98 -5.48 40.02
CA GLU A 88 19.61 -4.94 41.32
C GLU A 88 18.94 -5.99 42.20
N ILE A 89 18.05 -6.82 41.64
CA ILE A 89 17.43 -7.96 42.34
C ILE A 89 18.49 -8.92 42.86
N VAL A 90 19.50 -9.28 42.04
CA VAL A 90 20.59 -10.18 42.48
C VAL A 90 21.33 -9.57 43.66
N ARG A 91 21.75 -8.30 43.54
CA ARG A 91 22.47 -7.57 44.59
C ARG A 91 21.68 -7.54 45.91
N VAL A 92 20.42 -7.09 45.86
CA VAL A 92 19.57 -6.97 47.05
C VAL A 92 19.24 -8.35 47.65
N SER A 93 19.12 -9.38 46.81
CA SER A 93 18.92 -10.77 47.25
C SER A 93 20.13 -11.29 48.03
N ASP A 94 21.35 -11.01 47.57
CA ASP A 94 22.57 -11.39 48.26
C ASP A 94 22.75 -10.64 49.59
N GLU A 95 22.41 -9.35 49.62
CA GLU A 95 22.36 -8.54 50.85
C GLU A 95 21.33 -9.11 51.85
N ALA A 96 20.12 -9.44 51.39
CA ALA A 96 19.08 -10.04 52.22
C ALA A 96 19.50 -11.41 52.77
N ASN A 97 20.12 -12.25 51.93
CA ASN A 97 20.63 -13.56 52.35
C ASN A 97 21.75 -13.44 53.38
N SER A 98 22.62 -12.44 53.26
CA SER A 98 23.67 -12.17 54.25
C SER A 98 23.06 -11.81 55.61
N LYS A 99 22.05 -10.93 55.64
CA LYS A 99 21.32 -10.57 56.87
C LYS A 99 20.55 -11.75 57.45
N LYS A 100 19.96 -12.60 56.60
CA LYS A 100 19.32 -13.84 57.02
C LYS A 100 20.30 -14.78 57.74
N GLN A 101 21.52 -14.95 57.22
CA GLN A 101 22.53 -15.78 57.87
C GLN A 101 22.99 -15.20 59.22
N GLU A 102 23.10 -13.88 59.34
CA GLU A 102 23.38 -13.22 60.63
C GLU A 102 22.27 -13.53 61.66
N ILE A 103 21.01 -13.42 61.24
CA ILE A 103 19.84 -13.77 62.05
C ILE A 103 19.85 -15.25 62.46
N GLU A 104 20.13 -16.16 61.52
CA GLU A 104 20.18 -17.61 61.80
C GLU A 104 21.25 -17.97 62.83
N ARG A 105 22.46 -17.38 62.71
CA ARG A 105 23.54 -17.55 63.71
C ARG A 105 23.12 -17.02 65.08
N ARG A 106 22.42 -15.88 65.09
CA ARG A 106 21.93 -15.28 66.33
C ARG A 106 20.87 -16.14 67.00
N LEU A 107 19.89 -16.63 66.25
CA LEU A 107 18.85 -17.55 66.73
C LEU A 107 19.45 -18.84 67.28
N ALA A 108 20.44 -19.42 66.59
CA ALA A 108 21.16 -20.59 67.09
C ALA A 108 21.89 -20.31 68.41
N SER A 109 22.47 -19.11 68.56
CA SER A 109 23.13 -18.69 69.80
C SER A 109 22.13 -18.52 70.95
N LEU A 110 20.98 -17.91 70.69
CA LEU A 110 19.89 -17.76 71.67
C LEU A 110 19.34 -19.12 72.10
N TYR A 111 19.14 -20.03 71.15
CA TYR A 111 18.70 -21.40 71.43
C TYR A 111 19.69 -22.15 72.33
N LYS A 112 20.99 -22.11 72.01
CA LYS A 112 22.05 -22.74 72.82
C LYS A 112 22.18 -22.11 74.21
N ALA A 113 21.93 -20.81 74.33
CA ALA A 113 21.96 -20.10 75.61
C ALA A 113 20.79 -20.52 76.53
N GLY A 114 19.68 -21.01 75.98
CA GLY A 114 18.48 -21.44 76.72
C GLY A 114 17.73 -20.29 77.40
N GLU A 115 16.57 -20.60 78.01
CA GLU A 115 15.67 -19.60 78.62
C GLU A 115 16.35 -18.78 79.73
N LEU A 116 17.26 -19.40 80.49
CA LEU A 116 18.02 -18.75 81.55
C LEU A 116 19.37 -18.18 81.08
N GLY A 117 19.65 -18.13 79.78
CA GLY A 117 20.94 -17.69 79.25
C GLY A 117 21.34 -16.28 79.68
N ALA A 118 20.43 -15.32 79.52
CA ALA A 118 20.65 -13.93 79.94
C ALA A 118 20.75 -13.79 81.47
N VAL A 119 19.96 -14.58 82.21
CA VAL A 119 19.95 -14.61 83.67
C VAL A 119 21.27 -15.18 84.21
N ARG A 120 21.79 -16.25 83.60
CA ARG A 120 23.11 -16.81 83.94
C ARG A 120 24.23 -15.82 83.69
N MET A 121 24.20 -15.09 82.58
CA MET A 121 25.20 -14.07 82.29
C MET A 121 25.19 -12.94 83.34
N PHE A 122 24.01 -12.53 83.80
CA PHE A 122 23.85 -11.55 84.86
C PHE A 122 24.48 -12.03 86.19
N PHE A 123 24.16 -13.26 86.62
CA PHE A 123 24.68 -13.85 87.87
C PHE A 123 26.14 -14.34 87.78
N SER A 124 26.74 -14.38 86.59
CA SER A 124 28.17 -14.71 86.41
C SER A 124 29.13 -13.56 86.72
N SER A 125 28.62 -12.37 87.05
CA SER A 125 29.45 -11.18 87.31
C SER A 125 30.06 -11.24 88.72
N GLU A 126 31.36 -10.95 88.85
CA GLU A 126 32.11 -10.98 90.12
C GLU A 126 31.94 -9.68 90.94
N SER A 127 31.41 -8.61 90.33
CA SER A 127 31.19 -7.32 90.99
C SER A 127 30.01 -6.54 90.39
N PHE A 128 29.45 -5.60 91.17
CA PHE A 128 28.38 -4.71 90.71
C PHE A 128 28.74 -3.86 89.48
N PRO A 129 29.95 -3.26 89.38
CA PRO A 129 30.34 -2.55 88.17
C PRO A 129 30.37 -3.45 86.92
N GLN A 130 30.89 -4.68 87.05
CA GLN A 130 30.93 -5.66 85.95
C GLN A 130 29.51 -6.09 85.54
N MET A 131 28.60 -6.25 86.50
CA MET A 131 27.19 -6.52 86.22
C MET A 131 26.55 -5.37 85.42
N ALA A 132 26.77 -4.11 85.82
CA ALA A 132 26.23 -2.95 85.10
C ALA A 132 26.77 -2.86 83.67
N GLU A 133 28.04 -3.21 83.46
CA GLU A 133 28.66 -3.29 82.14
C GLU A 133 28.04 -4.39 81.26
N ASN A 134 27.84 -5.59 81.81
CA ASN A 134 27.16 -6.70 81.14
C ASN A 134 25.73 -6.34 80.69
N ILE A 135 24.97 -5.59 81.50
CA ILE A 135 23.64 -5.08 81.12
C ILE A 135 23.75 -4.13 79.93
N ARG A 136 24.73 -3.22 79.90
CA ARG A 136 24.95 -2.30 78.77
C ARG A 136 25.27 -3.08 77.50
N TYR A 137 26.13 -4.09 77.57
CA TYR A 137 26.44 -4.94 76.41
C TYR A 137 25.22 -5.69 75.90
N MET A 138 24.38 -6.26 76.79
CA MET A 138 23.14 -6.92 76.37
C MET A 138 22.17 -6.00 75.67
N ARG A 139 22.01 -4.76 76.16
CA ARG A 139 21.20 -3.76 75.47
C ARG A 139 21.76 -3.47 74.07
N SER A 140 23.07 -3.26 73.96
CA SER A 140 23.72 -3.03 72.66
C SER A 140 23.54 -4.20 71.69
N ILE A 141 23.59 -5.44 72.17
CA ILE A 141 23.35 -6.62 71.34
C ILE A 141 21.89 -6.66 70.88
N LEU A 142 20.92 -6.43 71.77
CA LEU A 142 19.50 -6.42 71.41
C LEU A 142 19.16 -5.32 70.41
N ASP A 143 19.77 -4.14 70.55
CA ASP A 143 19.59 -3.04 69.61
C ASP A 143 20.20 -3.38 68.24
N ASN A 144 21.33 -4.07 68.21
CA ASN A 144 21.91 -4.59 66.98
C ASN A 144 21.05 -5.68 66.34
N ASP A 145 20.52 -6.63 67.13
CA ASP A 145 19.62 -7.68 66.64
C ASP A 145 18.39 -7.05 65.97
N LYS A 146 17.73 -6.10 66.65
CA LYS A 146 16.60 -5.34 66.08
C LYS A 146 16.96 -4.65 64.78
N ARG A 147 18.15 -4.07 64.70
CA ARG A 147 18.64 -3.41 63.48
C ARG A 147 18.81 -4.39 62.33
N ILE A 148 19.43 -5.55 62.55
CA ILE A 148 19.62 -6.58 61.51
C ILE A 148 18.25 -7.07 60.99
N PHE A 149 17.28 -7.31 61.89
CA PHE A 149 15.92 -7.69 61.49
C PHE A 149 15.22 -6.58 60.68
N ALA A 150 15.38 -5.32 61.09
CA ALA A 150 14.83 -4.19 60.34
C ALA A 150 15.46 -4.07 58.95
N GLU A 151 16.79 -4.17 58.84
CA GLU A 151 17.51 -4.18 57.56
C GLU A 151 17.06 -5.33 56.66
N TYR A 152 16.93 -6.55 57.20
CA TYR A 152 16.43 -7.70 56.45
C TYR A 152 15.02 -7.43 55.90
N ASN A 153 14.10 -6.96 56.73
CA ASN A 153 12.72 -6.67 56.29
C ASN A 153 12.68 -5.56 55.22
N LEU A 154 13.49 -4.50 55.37
CA LEU A 154 13.63 -3.46 54.35
C LEU A 154 14.10 -4.03 53.02
N LYS A 155 15.07 -4.97 53.05
CA LYS A 155 15.58 -5.63 51.83
C LYS A 155 14.54 -6.54 51.18
N ILE A 156 13.72 -7.25 51.97
CA ILE A 156 12.60 -8.04 51.45
C ILE A 156 11.56 -7.15 50.78
N ASP A 157 11.23 -5.99 51.37
CA ASP A 157 10.28 -5.06 50.78
C ASP A 157 10.85 -4.37 49.52
N GLU A 158 12.15 -4.09 49.49
CA GLU A 158 12.87 -3.64 48.30
C GLU A 158 12.78 -4.67 47.17
N LEU A 159 13.04 -5.95 47.45
CA LEU A 159 12.91 -7.05 46.48
C LEU A 159 11.49 -7.18 45.93
N ARG A 160 10.46 -7.02 46.77
CA ARG A 160 9.06 -7.06 46.33
C ARG A 160 8.74 -5.93 45.34
N LYS A 161 9.23 -4.72 45.59
CA LYS A 161 9.08 -3.58 44.68
C LYS A 161 9.81 -3.84 43.36
N LEU A 162 11.07 -4.25 43.42
CA LEU A 162 11.87 -4.56 42.23
C LEU A 162 11.23 -5.65 41.37
N LYS A 163 10.66 -6.70 41.99
CA LYS A 163 9.94 -7.75 41.27
C LYS A 163 8.68 -7.21 40.58
N THR A 164 7.93 -6.35 41.25
CA THR A 164 6.74 -5.71 40.68
C THR A 164 7.10 -4.82 39.49
N ASP A 165 8.20 -4.07 39.59
CA ASP A 165 8.69 -3.23 38.49
C ASP A 165 9.21 -4.08 37.32
N LEU A 166 9.89 -5.20 37.60
CA LEU A 166 10.34 -6.16 36.59
C LEU A 166 9.16 -6.76 35.80
N GLU A 167 8.10 -7.17 36.50
CA GLU A 167 6.87 -7.70 35.88
C GLU A 167 6.18 -6.63 35.01
N ARG A 168 6.10 -5.39 35.50
CA ARG A 168 5.54 -4.26 34.73
C ARG A 168 6.35 -4.00 33.46
N ASP A 169 7.67 -3.96 33.56
CA ASP A 169 8.57 -3.72 32.43
C ASP A 169 8.53 -4.88 31.42
N ALA A 170 8.37 -6.13 31.88
CA ALA A 170 8.20 -7.29 31.01
C ALA A 170 6.89 -7.22 30.19
N VAL A 171 5.78 -6.85 30.82
CA VAL A 171 4.50 -6.62 30.12
C VAL A 171 4.63 -5.46 29.14
N LYS A 172 5.29 -4.37 29.54
CA LYS A 172 5.56 -3.22 28.66
C LYS A 172 6.39 -3.62 27.44
N LYS A 173 7.43 -4.45 27.63
CA LYS A 173 8.27 -4.98 26.55
C LYS A 173 7.44 -5.75 25.51
N GLU A 174 6.61 -6.69 25.95
CA GLU A 174 5.78 -7.47 25.03
C GLU A 174 4.75 -6.61 24.30
N ARG A 175 4.16 -5.62 24.97
CA ARG A 175 3.27 -4.64 24.32
C ARG A 175 4.00 -3.84 23.22
N ILE A 176 5.23 -3.39 23.48
CA ILE A 176 6.04 -2.65 22.48
C ILE A 176 6.39 -3.55 21.30
N LYS A 177 6.80 -4.81 21.53
CA LYS A 177 7.05 -5.78 20.46
C LYS A 177 5.82 -6.02 19.59
N GLY A 178 4.64 -6.17 20.20
CA GLY A 178 3.37 -6.27 19.49
C GLY A 178 3.11 -5.03 18.62
N GLY A 179 3.35 -3.84 19.17
CA GLY A 179 3.25 -2.57 18.44
C GLY A 179 4.22 -2.48 17.25
N ILE A 180 5.46 -2.92 17.41
CA ILE A 180 6.48 -2.98 16.35
C ILE A 180 6.02 -3.91 15.23
N ALA A 181 5.53 -5.12 15.56
CA ALA A 181 5.06 -6.08 14.59
C ALA A 181 3.86 -5.54 13.78
N ALA A 182 2.88 -4.95 14.46
CA ALA A 182 1.73 -4.32 13.83
C ALA A 182 2.14 -3.17 12.90
N LYS A 183 3.02 -2.28 13.37
CA LYS A 183 3.49 -1.13 12.59
C LYS A 183 4.29 -1.55 11.35
N LYS A 184 5.13 -2.59 11.46
CA LYS A 184 5.83 -3.17 10.31
C LYS A 184 4.85 -3.72 9.27
N GLN A 185 3.79 -4.39 9.72
CA GLN A 185 2.75 -4.88 8.82
C GLN A 185 2.00 -3.74 8.13
N GLU A 186 1.66 -2.66 8.85
CA GLU A 186 1.03 -1.47 8.26
C GLU A 186 1.92 -0.84 7.18
N ILE A 187 3.21 -0.66 7.47
CA ILE A 187 4.20 -0.12 6.52
C ILE A 187 4.26 -0.99 5.26
N GLU A 188 4.32 -2.31 5.41
CA GLU A 188 4.42 -3.23 4.28
C GLU A 188 3.15 -3.22 3.42
N GLN A 189 1.96 -3.19 4.05
CA GLN A 189 0.70 -3.06 3.34
C GLN A 189 0.64 -1.75 2.55
N GLU A 190 1.11 -0.65 3.11
CA GLU A 190 1.09 0.65 2.47
C GLU A 190 2.12 0.75 1.34
N LYS A 191 3.31 0.16 1.51
CA LYS A 191 4.31 -0.02 0.43
C LYS A 191 3.75 -0.85 -0.72
N SER A 192 3.06 -1.95 -0.42
CA SER A 192 2.43 -2.80 -1.42
C SER A 192 1.30 -2.08 -2.18
N LYS A 193 0.42 -1.36 -1.46
CA LYS A 193 -0.61 -0.52 -2.08
C LYS A 193 0.00 0.51 -3.03
N LYS A 194 1.03 1.23 -2.57
CA LYS A 194 1.79 2.20 -3.38
C LYS A 194 2.36 1.55 -4.65
N ALA A 195 3.03 0.41 -4.53
CA ALA A 195 3.63 -0.29 -5.65
C ALA A 195 2.57 -0.75 -6.68
N SER A 196 1.48 -1.36 -6.21
CA SER A 196 0.40 -1.83 -7.08
C SER A 196 -0.27 -0.67 -7.85
N TYR A 197 -0.44 0.47 -7.18
CA TYR A 197 -1.06 1.65 -7.78
C TYR A 197 -0.15 2.30 -8.82
N LEU A 198 1.16 2.41 -8.54
CA LEU A 198 2.15 2.87 -9.50
C LEU A 198 2.23 2.01 -10.76
N VAL A 199 2.15 0.68 -10.62
CA VAL A 199 2.15 -0.24 -11.76
C VAL A 199 0.92 -0.02 -12.64
N LYS A 200 -0.28 0.06 -12.04
CA LYS A 200 -1.53 0.31 -12.79
C LYS A 200 -1.47 1.61 -13.59
N VAL A 201 -1.06 2.72 -12.95
CA VAL A 201 -0.97 4.03 -13.62
C VAL A 201 0.03 4.01 -14.78
N ARG A 202 1.19 3.37 -14.61
CA ARG A 202 2.19 3.22 -15.68
C ARG A 202 1.68 2.37 -16.85
N GLN A 203 0.97 1.30 -16.55
CA GLN A 203 0.46 0.38 -17.57
C GLN A 203 -0.67 1.03 -18.39
N ASP A 204 -1.60 1.73 -17.74
CA ASP A 204 -2.67 2.48 -18.40
C ASP A 204 -2.09 3.55 -19.33
N ARG A 205 -1.11 4.32 -18.85
CA ARG A 205 -0.41 5.31 -19.68
C ARG A 205 0.24 4.70 -20.91
N SER A 206 1.02 3.63 -20.74
CA SER A 206 1.70 2.98 -21.88
C SER A 206 0.71 2.42 -22.91
N SER A 207 -0.40 1.83 -22.44
CA SER A 207 -1.47 1.32 -23.31
C SER A 207 -2.13 2.44 -24.13
N TYR A 208 -2.46 3.56 -23.49
CA TYR A 208 -3.05 4.71 -24.19
C TYR A 208 -2.08 5.37 -25.18
N GLU A 209 -0.80 5.50 -24.83
CA GLU A 209 0.22 6.06 -25.72
C GLU A 209 0.47 5.16 -26.96
N LYS A 210 0.53 3.83 -26.79
CA LYS A 210 0.66 2.88 -27.91
C LYS A 210 -0.55 2.95 -28.85
N SER A 211 -1.75 2.85 -28.29
CA SER A 211 -3.00 2.92 -29.04
C SER A 211 -3.15 4.25 -29.79
N LEU A 212 -2.71 5.37 -29.21
CA LEU A 212 -2.70 6.66 -29.90
C LEU A 212 -1.75 6.65 -31.10
N LYS A 213 -0.53 6.13 -30.95
CA LYS A 213 0.46 6.06 -32.04
C LYS A 213 -0.06 5.23 -33.22
N GLU A 214 -0.68 4.09 -32.94
CA GLU A 214 -1.28 3.23 -33.97
C GLU A 214 -2.42 3.94 -34.72
N LEU A 215 -3.34 4.57 -34.00
CA LEU A 215 -4.42 5.35 -34.62
C LEU A 215 -3.91 6.50 -35.47
N GLN A 216 -2.87 7.21 -35.00
CA GLN A 216 -2.23 8.29 -35.77
C GLN A 216 -1.57 7.76 -37.05
N ALA A 217 -0.86 6.62 -36.98
CA ALA A 217 -0.26 5.99 -38.14
C ALA A 217 -1.33 5.53 -39.15
N ASN A 218 -2.42 4.93 -38.67
CA ASN A 218 -3.54 4.50 -39.50
C ASN A 218 -4.25 5.70 -40.17
N ALA A 219 -4.51 6.77 -39.42
CA ALA A 219 -5.06 8.01 -39.99
C ALA A 219 -4.17 8.61 -41.07
N ALA A 220 -2.85 8.63 -40.86
CA ALA A 220 -1.89 9.12 -41.87
C ALA A 220 -1.93 8.27 -43.14
N ARG A 221 -1.95 6.94 -43.02
CA ARG A 221 -2.04 6.01 -44.16
C ARG A 221 -3.34 6.20 -44.95
N LEU A 222 -4.49 6.27 -44.27
CA LEU A 222 -5.80 6.51 -44.91
C LEU A 222 -5.82 7.86 -45.63
N GLN A 223 -5.28 8.91 -45.02
CA GLN A 223 -5.17 10.23 -45.63
C GLN A 223 -4.32 10.20 -46.90
N THR A 224 -3.17 9.50 -46.91
CA THR A 224 -2.36 9.33 -48.12
C THR A 224 -3.04 8.50 -49.22
N MET A 225 -3.74 7.42 -48.87
CA MET A 225 -4.51 6.64 -49.85
C MET A 225 -5.60 7.48 -50.49
N MET A 226 -6.29 8.30 -49.70
CA MET A 226 -7.29 9.24 -50.20
C MET A 226 -6.76 10.22 -51.22
N VAL A 227 -5.67 10.91 -50.89
CA VAL A 227 -5.05 11.87 -51.82
C VAL A 227 -4.65 11.18 -53.12
N ARG A 228 -4.13 9.94 -53.04
CA ARG A 228 -3.78 9.13 -54.20
C ARG A 228 -5.02 8.76 -55.04
N LEU A 229 -6.10 8.32 -54.41
CA LEU A 229 -7.36 7.97 -55.10
C LEU A 229 -8.02 9.20 -55.75
N GLU A 230 -8.02 10.35 -55.07
CA GLU A 230 -8.52 11.61 -55.64
C GLU A 230 -7.68 12.07 -56.83
N ALA A 231 -6.35 11.96 -56.76
CA ALA A 231 -5.45 12.26 -57.87
C ALA A 231 -5.68 11.33 -59.08
N LEU A 232 -5.86 10.02 -58.84
CA LEU A 232 -6.18 9.05 -59.88
C LEU A 232 -7.56 9.30 -60.50
N SER A 233 -8.56 9.65 -59.69
CA SER A 233 -9.90 10.02 -60.15
C SER A 233 -9.87 11.28 -61.03
N ARG A 234 -9.15 12.33 -60.60
CA ARG A 234 -8.94 13.54 -61.40
C ARG A 234 -8.22 13.25 -62.72
N ARG A 235 -7.18 12.40 -62.72
CA ARG A 235 -6.50 11.95 -63.95
C ARG A 235 -7.44 11.19 -64.89
N LYS A 236 -8.28 10.28 -64.36
CA LYS A 236 -9.30 9.58 -65.16
C LYS A 236 -10.32 10.56 -65.77
N LEU A 237 -10.82 11.53 -65.00
CA LEU A 237 -11.73 12.56 -65.48
C LEU A 237 -11.10 13.42 -66.58
N ALA A 238 -9.82 13.80 -66.43
CA ALA A 238 -9.07 14.53 -67.45
C ALA A 238 -8.87 13.71 -68.74
N SER A 239 -8.48 12.43 -68.62
CA SER A 239 -8.36 11.53 -69.78
C SER A 239 -9.68 11.24 -70.51
N ARG A 240 -10.83 11.50 -69.86
CA ARG A 240 -12.16 11.38 -70.46
C ARG A 240 -12.55 12.60 -71.30
N HIS A 241 -11.91 13.76 -71.03
CA HIS A 241 -12.03 14.98 -71.84
C HIS A 241 -11.04 15.02 -73.02
N GLU A 242 -9.99 14.19 -73.02
CA GLU A 242 -9.02 14.06 -74.13
C GLU A 242 -9.33 12.89 -75.08
N LYS A 243 -10.60 12.66 -75.45
CA LYS A 243 -10.91 11.94 -76.70
C LYS A 243 -11.20 12.96 -77.80
N PRO A 244 -10.29 13.19 -78.76
CA PRO A 244 -10.57 14.03 -79.92
C PRO A 244 -11.48 13.28 -80.89
N GLY A 245 -12.66 13.86 -81.17
CA GLY A 245 -13.34 13.74 -82.46
C GLY A 245 -14.10 12.44 -82.77
N SER A 246 -15.34 12.32 -82.28
CA SER A 246 -16.41 11.78 -83.13
C SER A 246 -17.20 12.97 -83.69
N ARG A 247 -17.03 13.25 -84.98
CA ARG A 247 -17.72 14.32 -85.71
C ARG A 247 -19.23 14.22 -85.51
N LEU A 248 -19.80 15.20 -84.80
CA LEU A 248 -21.25 15.47 -84.85
C LEU A 248 -21.57 15.98 -86.26
N LYS A 249 -22.38 15.21 -87.00
CA LYS A 249 -23.01 15.70 -88.23
C LYS A 249 -23.94 16.88 -87.87
N PRO A 250 -24.08 17.91 -88.72
CA PRO A 250 -24.98 19.02 -88.46
C PRO A 250 -26.41 18.51 -88.30
N LEU A 251 -27.10 18.98 -87.27
CA LEU A 251 -28.51 18.74 -87.03
C LEU A 251 -29.30 19.37 -88.18
N ALA A 252 -30.06 18.55 -88.91
CA ALA A 252 -31.05 19.08 -89.84
C ALA A 252 -32.13 19.81 -89.05
N GLU A 253 -32.44 21.02 -89.51
CA GLU A 253 -33.48 21.90 -89.00
C GLU A 253 -34.83 21.15 -88.97
N LEU A 254 -35.32 20.85 -87.76
CA LEU A 254 -36.62 20.23 -87.57
C LEU A 254 -37.68 21.33 -87.45
N LEU A 255 -38.67 21.24 -88.34
CA LEU A 255 -39.90 22.04 -88.37
C LEU A 255 -40.64 21.99 -87.02
N PRO A 256 -41.43 23.03 -86.68
CA PRO A 256 -42.07 23.15 -85.38
C PRO A 256 -43.00 21.98 -85.07
N VAL A 257 -42.89 21.45 -83.85
CA VAL A 257 -43.70 20.36 -83.32
C VAL A 257 -45.15 20.83 -83.15
N PRO A 258 -46.16 20.13 -83.71
CA PRO A 258 -47.55 20.35 -83.34
C PRO A 258 -47.87 19.61 -82.03
N ASP A 259 -48.46 20.33 -81.08
CA ASP A 259 -49.09 19.81 -79.86
C ASP A 259 -50.16 18.76 -80.17
N ARG A 260 -49.81 17.46 -80.18
CA ARG A 260 -50.81 16.35 -80.11
C ARG A 260 -50.27 15.16 -79.32
N GLY A 261 -50.97 14.86 -78.22
CA GLY A 261 -50.58 13.89 -77.19
C GLY A 261 -50.56 12.41 -77.59
N PHE A 262 -50.27 11.59 -76.58
CA PHE A 262 -49.95 10.15 -76.58
C PHE A 262 -50.86 9.22 -77.40
N ALA A 263 -52.07 9.64 -77.78
CA ALA A 263 -52.99 8.85 -78.59
C ALA A 263 -52.56 8.72 -80.07
N SER A 264 -51.66 9.58 -80.56
CA SER A 264 -51.19 9.58 -81.97
C SER A 264 -50.04 8.61 -82.28
N GLN A 265 -49.46 7.94 -81.26
CA GLN A 265 -48.34 7.00 -81.44
C GLN A 265 -48.70 5.52 -81.30
N LYS A 266 -50.00 5.18 -81.31
CA LYS A 266 -50.46 3.78 -81.35
C LYS A 266 -50.03 3.14 -82.68
N GLY A 267 -49.21 2.09 -82.62
CA GLY A 267 -48.78 1.31 -83.79
C GLY A 267 -47.36 1.58 -84.31
N ARG A 268 -46.55 2.40 -83.63
CA ARG A 268 -45.15 2.67 -84.03
C ARG A 268 -44.07 2.27 -83.01
N MET A 269 -44.42 1.50 -81.98
CA MET A 269 -43.42 0.94 -81.07
C MET A 269 -42.93 -0.42 -81.56
N SER A 270 -41.62 -0.59 -81.65
CA SER A 270 -40.96 -1.87 -81.94
C SER A 270 -41.25 -2.88 -80.81
N MET A 271 -41.62 -4.11 -81.19
CA MET A 271 -41.85 -5.23 -80.25
C MET A 271 -40.61 -5.46 -79.36
N PRO A 272 -40.79 -5.83 -78.08
CA PRO A 272 -39.68 -6.13 -77.18
C PRO A 272 -38.89 -7.35 -77.67
N ALA A 273 -37.56 -7.26 -77.57
CA ALA A 273 -36.64 -8.33 -77.97
C ALA A 273 -36.87 -9.60 -77.14
N ARG A 274 -36.82 -10.76 -77.82
CA ARG A 274 -36.94 -12.09 -77.20
C ARG A 274 -35.79 -12.31 -76.23
N GLY A 275 -36.11 -12.68 -74.99
CA GLY A 275 -35.13 -13.21 -74.04
C GLY A 275 -34.71 -14.62 -74.39
N GLU A 276 -33.48 -14.99 -74.02
CA GLU A 276 -32.98 -16.36 -74.02
C GLU A 276 -32.98 -16.89 -72.58
N ILE A 277 -33.23 -18.20 -72.43
CA ILE A 277 -33.33 -18.96 -71.16
C ILE A 277 -31.93 -19.42 -70.75
#